data_AF-A0A955TD60-F1
#
_entry.id   AF-A0A955TD60-F1
#
_cell.length_a   1.000
_cell.length_b   1.000
_cell.length_c   1.000
_cell.angle_alpha   90.00
_cell.angle_beta   90.00
_cell.angle_gamma   90.00
#
_symmetry.space_group_name_H-M   'P 1'
#
loop_
_entity.id
_entity.type
_entity.pdbx_description
1 polymer ?
#
loop_
_entity_poly.entity_id
_entity_poly.type
_entity_poly.pdbx_seq_one_letter_code
_entity_poly.pdbx_strand_id
1 'polypeptide(L)' 'DLHRYCWEHREWTDSESLEALERQAICRALEKSGWRLKDASQQLGIGRSTLWRKVKQYGITQTT' A
#
# COMPACT_ATOMS: atom_id res chain seq x y z
N ASP A 1 29.58 -5.01 13.59
CA ASP A 1 28.22 -4.95 14.15
C ASP A 1 27.28 -4.07 13.33
N LEU A 2 26.73 -4.60 12.23
CA LEU A 2 25.63 -4.00 11.47
C LEU A 2 24.62 -5.09 11.06
N HIS A 3 24.39 -6.05 11.95
CA HIS A 3 23.26 -6.98 11.91
C HIS A 3 21.97 -6.25 12.29
N ARG A 4 21.60 -5.20 11.55
CA ARG A 4 20.35 -4.47 11.82
C ARG A 4 19.71 -3.76 10.63
N TYR A 5 19.88 -4.32 9.44
CA TYR A 5 18.86 -4.16 8.41
C TYR A 5 18.48 -5.56 7.93
N CYS A 6 17.75 -6.27 8.81
CA CYS A 6 16.92 -7.40 8.42
C CYS A 6 15.88 -6.88 7.42
N TRP A 7 16.27 -6.74 6.16
CA TRP A 7 15.34 -6.87 5.06
C TRP A 7 14.99 -8.34 5.00
N GLU A 8 13.95 -8.70 5.76
CA GLU A 8 13.23 -9.94 5.51
C GLU A 8 12.86 -9.96 4.03
N HIS A 9 13.56 -10.86 3.31
CA HIS A 9 13.15 -11.42 2.05
C HIS A 9 11.73 -11.97 2.22
N ARG A 10 10.71 -11.11 2.12
CA ARG A 10 9.33 -11.56 1.96
C ARG A 10 9.22 -11.97 0.50
N GLU A 11 9.55 -13.23 0.23
CA GLU A 11 9.18 -13.90 -1.02
C GLU A 11 7.66 -13.79 -1.16
N TRP A 12 7.22 -12.80 -1.93
CA TRP A 12 5.80 -12.55 -2.16
C TRP A 12 5.38 -13.47 -3.28
N THR A 13 4.59 -14.49 -2.95
CA THR A 13 3.77 -15.21 -3.94
C THR A 13 2.68 -14.24 -4.41
N ASP A 14 3.02 -13.49 -5.48
CA ASP A 14 2.47 -12.17 -5.83
C ASP A 14 1.20 -12.17 -6.72
N SER A 15 0.46 -13.28 -6.88
CA SER A 15 -0.67 -13.29 -7.84
C SER A 15 -2.07 -13.59 -7.30
N GLU A 16 -2.24 -14.22 -6.13
CA GLU A 16 -3.58 -14.68 -5.69
C GLU A 16 -3.98 -14.32 -4.25
N SER A 17 -3.12 -13.64 -3.48
CA SER A 17 -3.48 -13.26 -2.11
C SER A 17 -4.41 -12.04 -2.08
N LEU A 18 -5.41 -12.08 -1.18
CA LEU A 18 -6.27 -10.92 -0.89
C LEU A 18 -5.44 -9.68 -0.53
N GLU A 19 -4.28 -9.89 0.11
CA GLU A 19 -3.33 -8.83 0.46
C GLU A 19 -2.69 -8.18 -0.77
N ALA A 20 -2.31 -8.96 -1.79
CA ALA A 20 -1.75 -8.43 -3.04
C ALA A 20 -2.81 -7.67 -3.85
N LEU A 21 -4.04 -8.21 -3.95
CA LEU A 21 -5.15 -7.53 -4.61
C LEU A 21 -5.51 -6.21 -3.91
N GLU A 22 -5.54 -6.22 -2.57
CA GLU A 22 -5.79 -5.00 -1.80
C GLU A 22 -4.69 -3.96 -2.00
N ARG A 23 -3.42 -4.38 -1.98
CA ARG A 23 -2.29 -3.49 -2.27
C ARG A 23 -2.41 -2.87 -3.67
N GLN A 24 -2.71 -3.67 -4.69
CA GLN A 24 -2.91 -3.16 -6.06
C GLN A 24 -4.08 -2.18 -6.15
N ALA A 25 -5.21 -2.47 -5.50
CA ALA A 25 -6.35 -1.58 -5.48
C ALA A 25 -6.01 -0.22 -4.84
N ILE A 26 -5.27 -0.25 -3.73
CA ILE A 26 -4.79 0.95 -3.04
C ILE A 26 -3.85 1.77 -3.94
N CYS A 27 -2.86 1.13 -4.58
CA CYS A 27 -1.95 1.82 -5.48
C CYS A 27 -2.70 2.51 -6.63
N ARG A 28 -3.61 1.79 -7.30
CA ARG A 28 -4.41 2.34 -8.41
C ARG A 28 -5.29 3.51 -7.97
N ALA A 29 -5.91 3.44 -6.80
CA ALA A 29 -6.71 4.53 -6.27
C ALA A 29 -5.85 5.76 -5.92
N LEU A 30 -4.67 5.54 -5.34
CA LEU A 30 -3.71 6.62 -5.06
C LEU A 30 -3.24 7.29 -6.34
N GLU A 31 -2.84 6.53 -7.36
CA GLU A 31 -2.43 7.06 -8.66
C GLU A 31 -3.55 7.86 -9.33
N LYS A 32 -4.76 7.31 -9.42
CA LYS A 32 -5.93 7.99 -10.00
C LYS A 32 -6.31 9.26 -9.25
N SER A 33 -6.06 9.30 -7.95
CA SER A 33 -6.31 10.48 -7.10
C SER A 33 -5.18 11.51 -7.12
N GLY A 34 -4.06 11.26 -7.83
CA GLY A 34 -2.87 12.10 -7.72
C GLY A 34 -2.28 12.11 -6.31
N TRP A 35 -2.26 10.94 -5.67
CA TRP A 35 -1.75 10.72 -4.30
C TRP A 35 -2.52 11.46 -3.19
N ARG A 36 -3.75 11.90 -3.47
CA ARG A 36 -4.62 12.57 -2.51
C ARG A 36 -5.37 11.52 -1.69
N LEU A 37 -4.86 11.23 -0.49
CA LEU A 37 -5.43 10.24 0.45
C LEU A 37 -6.95 10.38 0.68
N LYS A 38 -7.48 11.60 0.74
CA LYS A 38 -8.92 11.85 0.90
C LYS A 38 -9.70 11.25 -0.28
N ASP A 39 -9.27 11.60 -1.49
CA ASP A 39 -9.98 11.24 -2.72
C ASP A 39 -9.80 9.75 -3.02
N ALA A 40 -8.61 9.18 -2.79
CA ALA A 40 -8.37 7.74 -2.85
C ALA A 40 -9.23 6.95 -1.85
N SER A 41 -9.36 7.45 -0.61
CA SER A 41 -10.18 6.77 0.40
C SER A 41 -11.67 6.76 0.05
N GLN A 42 -12.16 7.85 -0.55
CA GLN A 42 -13.53 7.92 -1.07
C GLN A 42 -13.75 6.97 -2.24
N GLN A 43 -12.81 6.88 -3.18
CA GLN A 43 -12.88 5.94 -4.31
C GLN A 43 -12.89 4.48 -3.85
N LEU A 44 -12.13 4.16 -2.80
CA LEU A 44 -12.07 2.82 -2.21
C LEU A 44 -13.23 2.51 -1.25
N GLY A 45 -14.05 3.51 -0.89
CA GLY A 45 -15.13 3.34 0.09
C GLY A 45 -14.64 3.03 1.51
N ILE A 46 -13.41 3.42 1.86
CA ILE A 46 -12.81 3.19 3.18
C ILE A 46 -12.51 4.50 3.90
N GLY A 47 -12.41 4.46 5.22
CA GLY A 47 -11.98 5.63 6.00
C GLY A 47 -10.53 6.03 5.66
N ARG A 48 -10.27 7.35 5.60
CA ARG A 48 -8.91 7.90 5.35
C ARG A 48 -7.85 7.33 6.29
N SER A 49 -8.17 7.16 7.57
CA SER A 49 -7.27 6.56 8.58
C SER A 49 -6.95 5.09 8.27
N THR A 50 -7.92 4.35 7.75
CA THR A 50 -7.75 2.95 7.31
C THR A 50 -6.83 2.88 6.10
N LEU A 51 -7.06 3.74 5.11
CA LEU A 51 -6.18 3.85 3.95
C LEU A 51 -4.74 4.17 4.37
N TRP A 52 -4.54 5.16 5.24
CA TRP A 52 -3.21 5.55 5.73
C TRP A 52 -2.49 4.39 6.44
N ARG A 53 -3.20 3.65 7.30
CA ARG A 53 -2.63 2.47 7.97
C ARG A 53 -2.21 1.40 6.97
N LYS A 54 -3.03 1.12 5.95
CA LYS A 54 -2.72 0.13 4.91
C LYS A 54 -1.55 0.56 4.03
N VAL A 55 -1.49 1.83 3.64
CA VAL A 55 -0.34 2.42 2.92
C VAL A 55 0.95 2.22 3.70
N LYS A 56 0.93 2.50 5.02
CA LYS A 56 2.08 2.28 5.91
C LYS A 56 2.44 0.80 6.06
N GLN A 57 1.43 -0.07 6.22
CA GLN A 57 1.62 -1.52 6.34
C GLN A 57 2.24 -2.14 5.08
N TYR A 58 1.83 -1.69 3.90
CA TYR A 58 2.32 -2.18 2.61
C TYR A 58 3.56 -1.46 2.10
N GLY A 59 4.06 -0.46 2.83
CA GLY A 59 5.21 0.35 2.40
C GLY A 59 4.97 1.07 1.07
N ILE A 60 3.72 1.46 0.77
CA ILE A 60 3.38 2.12 -0.50
C ILE A 60 3.90 3.56 -0.45
N THR A 61 4.83 3.88 -1.34
CA THR A 61 5.43 5.20 -1.48
C THR A 61 5.30 5.70 -2.91
N GLN A 62 5.28 7.02 -3.06
CA GLN A 62 5.29 7.63 -4.38
C GLN A 62 6.66 7.40 -5.01
N THR A 63 6.71 6.52 -6.00
CA THR A 63 7.87 6.43 -6.90
C THR A 63 7.74 7.57 -7.89
N THR A 64 8.39 8.69 -7.58
CA THR A 64 8.64 9.78 -8.53
C THR A 64 9.70 9.36 -9.53
#